data_AF-A0A662WD48-F1
#
_entry.id   AF-A0A662WD48-F1
#
_cell.length_a   1.000
_cell.length_b   1.000
_cell.length_c   1.000
_cell.angle_alpha   90.00
_cell.angle_beta   90.00
_cell.angle_gamma   90.00
#
_symmetry.space_group_name_H-M   'P 1'
#
loop_
_entity.id
_entity.type
_entity.pdbx_description
1 polymer ?
#
loop_
_entity_poly.entity_id
_entity_poly.type
_entity_poly.pdbx_seq_one_letter_code
_entity_poly.pdbx_strand_id
1 'polypeptide(L)'
;MPVAWSEELLDYAPAPPSPASRASTVESLDTSKLPFSLQSNPLANASLPSIILAYWMQPIVSLGSDRVLELQDMWPICPSDSCEALEARFRRVYEPQGQHIFGIPPVAMAYAKTFRAELTTVLIGSVVYVVALGLQSYVAQALLEFLNDKENIFHISSGYWLLAMMTLSSLVAVCTVNYVFFTTSRIAANLRSLTMSLVFDKSLRLSSAARQEFSTGDVLTLMSVDAERVFTGMLQSPWHVIGPLAFVVSIVMIGVLLDFYAALAGIVVLVLVMTISTKQADRIAHLQRLLLEVIDERVKVTSEALQGIRVMKYYSWEESLAQRVEKLRAREMSLLRRFHSYQVINTVMLFLTPTFLSGVTLGVYVLIRHTLTIIEAFTLIAMVNICRTALFQLPQAISGFCKAKISLARIDAFLSSDEVATQQQLLPRTSEEDDDTSTNKSPLLSTACDVDNGSIRRGNISVRDANFQWPLTSRAGEIVVVTPALSEEQVSAALESSLESPLSSWEAKAGVELSAEVSPVNATHNASEGFRLEGVNLEVQRGSLVMIVGKVGAGKSSLISALLGEMPRTSG
;
A
#
# COMPACT_ATOMS: atom_id res chain seq x y z
N MET A 1 -59.32 27.47 4.34
CA MET A 1 -58.10 27.91 5.04
C MET A 1 -56.91 27.41 4.24
N PRO A 2 -56.15 28.28 3.56
CA PRO A 2 -54.90 27.89 2.93
C PRO A 2 -53.74 28.04 3.93
N VAL A 3 -52.89 27.03 4.03
CA VAL A 3 -51.65 27.06 4.81
C VAL A 3 -50.59 27.76 3.95
N ALA A 4 -50.09 28.89 4.44
CA ALA A 4 -49.00 29.64 3.83
C ALA A 4 -47.67 28.93 4.10
N TRP A 5 -46.89 28.68 3.04
CA TRP A 5 -45.50 28.25 3.15
C TRP A 5 -44.63 29.51 3.25
N SER A 6 -43.86 29.64 4.34
CA SER A 6 -42.85 30.68 4.49
C SER A 6 -41.59 30.29 3.70
N GLU A 7 -41.14 31.16 2.80
CA GLU A 7 -39.83 31.06 2.16
C GLU A 7 -38.74 31.37 3.21
N GLU A 8 -38.11 30.31 3.75
CA GLU A 8 -36.81 30.46 4.40
C GLU A 8 -35.73 30.62 3.32
N LEU A 9 -35.23 31.86 3.18
CA LEU A 9 -34.03 32.17 2.43
C LEU A 9 -32.84 31.42 3.06
N LEU A 10 -32.38 30.37 2.39
CA LEU A 10 -31.11 29.70 2.68
C LEU A 10 -29.96 30.71 2.48
N ASP A 11 -29.40 31.19 3.59
CA ASP A 11 -28.16 31.98 3.59
C ASP A 11 -27.03 31.14 3.00
N TYR A 12 -26.64 31.45 1.76
CA TYR A 12 -25.42 30.92 1.17
C TYR A 12 -24.21 31.55 1.86
N ALA A 13 -23.34 30.72 2.42
CA ALA A 13 -22.04 31.17 2.92
C ALA A 13 -21.24 31.85 1.77
N PRO A 14 -20.70 33.06 1.97
CA PRO A 14 -19.96 33.76 0.93
C PRO A 14 -18.68 32.99 0.56
N ALA A 15 -18.34 33.01 -0.74
CA ALA A 15 -17.15 32.35 -1.27
C ALA A 15 -15.86 32.90 -0.63
N PRO A 16 -14.84 32.05 -0.40
CA PRO A 16 -13.58 32.50 0.20
C PRO A 16 -12.86 33.50 -0.72
N PRO A 17 -12.22 34.55 -0.16
CA PRO A 17 -11.54 35.59 -0.95
C PRO A 17 -10.29 35.05 -1.65
N SER A 18 -10.00 35.62 -2.83
CA SER A 18 -8.88 35.24 -3.70
C SER A 18 -7.50 35.56 -3.09
N PRO A 19 -6.43 34.84 -3.48
CA PRO A 19 -5.12 34.88 -2.80
C PRO A 19 -4.45 36.27 -2.74
N ALA A 20 -4.81 37.19 -3.64
CA ALA A 20 -4.17 38.50 -3.74
C ALA A 20 -4.56 39.46 -2.59
N SER A 21 -5.69 39.27 -1.91
CA SER A 21 -6.11 40.13 -0.78
C SER A 21 -5.60 39.67 0.59
N ARG A 22 -4.90 38.53 0.67
CA ARG A 22 -4.35 37.97 1.92
C ARG A 22 -3.02 38.61 2.35
N ALA A 23 -2.32 39.32 1.47
CA ALA A 23 -0.96 39.80 1.74
C ALA A 23 -0.91 41.07 2.61
N SER A 24 -1.98 41.88 2.68
CA SER A 24 -1.93 43.22 3.30
C SER A 24 -2.45 43.32 4.73
N THR A 25 -2.94 42.23 5.33
CA THR A 25 -3.67 42.28 6.63
C THR A 25 -3.05 41.43 7.75
N VAL A 26 -1.90 40.81 7.51
CA VAL A 26 -1.30 39.81 8.41
C VAL A 26 -0.36 40.43 9.46
N GLU A 27 -0.06 41.73 9.41
CA GLU A 27 0.99 42.33 10.26
C GLU A 27 0.61 42.60 11.73
N SER A 28 -0.60 42.29 12.22
CA SER A 28 -0.95 42.57 13.63
C SER A 28 -2.01 41.67 14.28
N LEU A 29 -2.05 40.37 13.97
CA LEU A 29 -2.96 39.41 14.63
C LEU A 29 -2.20 38.50 15.60
N ASP A 30 -2.64 38.45 16.87
CA ASP A 30 -2.18 37.50 17.89
C ASP A 30 -2.21 36.07 17.32
N THR A 31 -1.04 35.49 17.09
CA THR A 31 -0.90 34.16 16.46
C THR A 31 -1.53 33.03 17.29
N SER A 32 -1.78 33.26 18.58
CA SER A 32 -2.44 32.33 19.49
C SER A 32 -3.95 32.19 19.27
N LYS A 33 -4.58 33.11 18.53
CA LYS A 33 -6.04 33.09 18.25
C LYS A 33 -6.38 32.66 16.83
N LEU A 34 -5.38 32.44 15.97
CA LEU A 34 -5.60 31.94 14.61
C LEU A 34 -5.95 30.45 14.65
N PRO A 35 -6.88 29.97 13.80
CA PRO A 35 -7.15 28.54 13.67
C PRO A 35 -5.89 27.79 13.27
N PHE A 36 -5.71 26.57 13.79
CA PHE A 36 -4.49 25.78 13.58
C PHE A 36 -4.20 25.49 12.10
N SER A 37 -5.21 25.46 11.25
CA SER A 37 -5.07 25.36 9.78
C SER A 37 -4.25 26.46 9.12
N LEU A 38 -4.15 27.65 9.75
CA LEU A 38 -3.33 28.77 9.25
C LEU A 38 -1.94 28.82 9.90
N GLN A 39 -1.69 28.01 10.92
CA GLN A 39 -0.42 27.95 11.62
C GLN A 39 0.49 26.90 10.98
N SER A 40 1.80 27.12 11.01
CA SER A 40 2.76 26.08 10.59
C SER A 40 2.66 24.86 11.50
N ASN A 41 2.83 23.67 10.94
CA ASN A 41 2.80 22.43 11.71
C ASN A 41 3.88 22.44 12.82
N PRO A 42 3.50 22.27 14.11
CA PRO A 42 4.45 22.32 15.22
C PRO A 42 5.51 21.21 15.16
N LEU A 43 5.22 20.09 14.48
CA LEU A 43 6.19 19.01 14.29
C LEU A 43 7.43 19.45 13.51
N ALA A 44 7.32 20.45 12.62
CA ALA A 44 8.45 20.95 11.83
C ALA A 44 9.55 21.59 12.69
N ASN A 45 9.16 22.23 13.79
CA ASN A 45 10.07 22.94 14.70
C ASN A 45 10.21 22.23 16.06
N ALA A 46 9.60 21.05 16.23
CA ALA A 46 9.60 20.33 17.49
C ALA A 46 11.00 19.78 17.81
N SER A 47 11.43 19.97 19.06
CA SER A 47 12.64 19.34 19.57
C SER A 47 12.44 17.82 19.73
N LEU A 48 13.53 17.05 19.71
CA LEU A 48 13.47 15.59 19.88
C LEU A 48 12.70 15.14 21.15
N PRO A 49 12.89 15.75 22.34
CA PRO A 49 12.09 15.40 23.52
C PRO A 49 10.60 15.64 23.33
N SER A 50 10.22 16.72 22.64
CA SER A 50 8.81 17.03 22.35
C SER A 50 8.17 15.97 21.44
N ILE A 51 8.94 15.46 20.45
CA ILE A 51 8.50 14.38 19.56
C ILE A 51 8.35 13.07 20.33
N ILE A 52 9.35 12.69 21.12
CA ILE A 52 9.38 11.42 21.88
C ILE A 52 8.23 11.36 22.90
N LEU A 53 7.97 12.48 23.59
CA LEU A 53 6.90 12.59 24.59
C LEU A 53 5.54 12.97 23.98
N ALA A 54 5.46 13.12 22.65
CA ALA A 54 4.29 13.61 21.92
C ALA A 54 3.72 14.94 22.46
N TYR A 55 4.55 15.75 23.13
CA TYR A 55 4.11 17.00 23.77
C TYR A 55 3.63 18.04 22.75
N TRP A 56 4.17 18.00 21.53
CA TRP A 56 3.72 18.87 20.44
C TRP A 56 2.23 18.69 20.08
N MET A 57 1.61 17.56 20.40
CA MET A 57 0.19 17.31 20.20
C MET A 57 -0.70 17.87 21.32
N GLN A 58 -0.13 18.29 22.46
CA GLN A 58 -0.92 18.75 23.59
C GLN A 58 -1.99 19.81 23.25
N PRO A 59 -1.71 20.84 22.42
CA PRO A 59 -2.70 21.87 22.09
C PRO A 59 -3.95 21.34 21.39
N ILE A 60 -3.82 20.35 20.49
CA ILE A 60 -4.98 19.78 19.78
C ILE A 60 -5.76 18.83 20.69
N VAL A 61 -5.08 18.13 21.60
CA VAL A 61 -5.72 17.25 22.59
C VAL A 61 -6.55 18.09 23.57
N SER A 62 -6.03 19.21 24.06
CA SER A 62 -6.80 20.13 24.92
C SER A 62 -7.97 20.79 24.19
N LEU A 63 -7.79 21.17 22.92
CA LEU A 63 -8.90 21.74 22.14
C LEU A 63 -10.00 20.70 21.92
N GLY A 64 -9.62 19.45 21.64
CA GLY A 64 -10.53 18.33 21.42
C GLY A 64 -11.25 17.85 22.69
N SER A 65 -10.74 18.15 23.89
CA SER A 65 -11.48 17.90 25.14
C SER A 65 -12.59 18.92 25.37
N ASP A 66 -12.40 20.15 24.87
CA ASP A 66 -13.33 21.25 25.08
C ASP A 66 -14.43 21.30 24.01
N ARG A 67 -14.09 20.94 22.76
CA ARG A 67 -15.05 20.89 21.65
C ARG A 67 -14.74 19.79 20.63
N VAL A 68 -15.73 19.44 19.82
CA VAL A 68 -15.53 18.58 18.65
C VAL A 68 -14.62 19.30 17.66
N LEU A 69 -13.53 18.64 17.25
CA LEU A 69 -12.56 19.20 16.31
C LEU A 69 -13.14 19.29 14.89
N GLU A 70 -12.93 20.43 14.25
CA GLU A 70 -13.27 20.66 12.85
C GLU A 70 -12.03 20.69 11.95
N LEU A 71 -12.20 20.67 10.62
CA LEU A 71 -11.08 20.70 9.67
C LEU A 71 -10.19 21.95 9.85
N GLN A 72 -10.77 23.08 10.27
CA GLN A 72 -10.04 24.32 10.54
C GLN A 72 -9.10 24.24 11.76
N ASP A 73 -9.34 23.27 12.65
CA ASP A 73 -8.55 23.00 13.86
C ASP A 73 -7.40 22.01 13.60
N MET A 74 -7.22 21.55 12.35
CA MET A 74 -6.13 20.66 11.97
C MET A 74 -4.98 21.47 11.38
N TRP A 75 -3.75 21.23 11.84
CA TRP A 75 -2.56 21.81 11.22
C TRP A 75 -2.39 21.32 9.77
N PRO A 76 -1.84 22.17 8.88
CA PRO A 76 -1.39 21.71 7.58
C PRO A 76 -0.28 20.65 7.72
N ILE A 77 -0.11 19.83 6.69
CA ILE A 77 0.93 18.80 6.65
C ILE A 77 2.32 19.47 6.66
N CYS A 78 3.31 18.82 7.28
CA CYS A 78 4.70 19.28 7.20
C CYS A 78 5.16 19.36 5.73
N PRO A 79 5.88 20.42 5.30
CA PRO A 79 6.33 20.55 3.91
C PRO A 79 7.15 19.35 3.41
N SER A 80 7.92 18.72 4.28
CA SER A 80 8.71 17.51 3.99
C SER A 80 7.89 16.25 3.78
N ASP A 81 6.66 16.21 4.28
CA ASP A 81 5.70 15.10 4.14
C ASP A 81 4.65 15.37 3.05
N SER A 82 4.74 16.51 2.36
CA SER A 82 3.84 16.83 1.24
C SER A 82 4.07 15.88 0.06
N CYS A 83 3.01 15.53 -0.69
CA CYS A 83 3.13 14.66 -1.86
C CYS A 83 4.12 15.19 -2.89
N GLU A 84 4.17 16.51 -3.10
CA GLU A 84 5.11 17.15 -4.03
C GLU A 84 6.58 16.91 -3.62
N ALA A 85 6.91 17.13 -2.34
CA ALA A 85 8.26 16.91 -1.84
C ALA A 85 8.64 15.41 -1.86
N LEU A 86 7.70 14.53 -1.50
CA LEU A 86 7.89 13.08 -1.51
C LEU A 86 8.08 12.54 -2.94
N GLU A 87 7.28 12.98 -3.89
CA GLU A 87 7.44 12.62 -5.30
C GLU A 87 8.78 13.12 -5.86
N ALA A 88 9.17 14.35 -5.55
CA ALA A 88 10.46 14.89 -5.98
C ALA A 88 11.64 14.07 -5.43
N ARG A 89 11.57 13.60 -4.17
CA ARG A 89 12.58 12.68 -3.60
C ARG A 89 12.55 11.31 -4.29
N PHE A 90 11.36 10.77 -4.53
CA PHE A 90 11.18 9.45 -5.16
C PHE A 90 11.69 9.43 -6.61
N ARG A 91 11.28 10.41 -7.44
CA ARG A 91 11.66 10.49 -8.86
C ARG A 91 13.17 10.64 -9.07
N ARG A 92 13.93 11.19 -8.11
CA ARG A 92 15.40 11.25 -8.19
C ARG A 92 16.08 9.89 -8.11
N VAL A 93 15.39 8.89 -7.58
CA VAL A 93 15.96 7.57 -7.26
C VAL A 93 15.24 6.42 -7.96
N TYR A 94 14.03 6.67 -8.46
CA TYR A 94 13.24 5.67 -9.18
C TYR A 94 13.74 5.48 -10.60
N GLU A 95 14.11 4.25 -10.93
CA GLU A 95 14.52 3.81 -12.25
C GLU A 95 13.49 2.77 -12.75
N PRO A 96 12.66 3.10 -13.78
CA PRO A 96 11.56 2.24 -14.24
C PRO A 96 12.02 0.86 -14.75
N GLN A 97 13.26 0.73 -15.21
CA GLN A 97 13.86 -0.51 -15.73
C GLN A 97 14.96 -1.05 -14.81
N GLY A 98 14.90 -0.71 -13.51
CA GLY A 98 15.86 -1.23 -12.53
C GLY A 98 15.81 -2.76 -12.42
N GLN A 99 16.95 -3.40 -12.12
CA GLN A 99 17.00 -4.85 -11.93
C GLN A 99 16.20 -5.30 -10.71
N HIS A 100 15.45 -6.41 -10.84
CA HIS A 100 14.81 -7.10 -9.72
C HIS A 100 15.88 -7.78 -8.84
N ILE A 101 16.35 -7.06 -7.83
CA ILE A 101 17.29 -7.61 -6.85
C ILE A 101 16.52 -8.51 -5.87
N PHE A 102 16.83 -9.80 -5.82
CA PHE A 102 16.19 -10.81 -4.94
C PHE A 102 14.65 -10.87 -5.05
N GLY A 103 14.07 -10.60 -6.23
CA GLY A 103 12.62 -10.62 -6.44
C GLY A 103 11.87 -9.48 -5.71
N ILE A 104 12.57 -8.40 -5.39
CA ILE A 104 12.00 -7.15 -4.88
C ILE A 104 11.71 -6.23 -6.08
N PRO A 105 10.49 -5.66 -6.20
CA PRO A 105 10.16 -4.72 -7.28
C PRO A 105 11.02 -3.43 -7.21
N PRO A 106 11.44 -2.86 -8.35
CA PRO A 106 12.10 -1.55 -8.44
C PRO A 106 11.43 -0.45 -7.61
N VAL A 107 10.09 -0.37 -7.62
CA VAL A 107 9.34 0.57 -6.77
C VAL A 107 9.65 0.40 -5.28
N ALA A 108 9.70 -0.85 -4.79
CA ALA A 108 9.99 -1.13 -3.39
C ALA A 108 11.42 -0.73 -3.01
N MET A 109 12.38 -0.94 -3.92
CA MET A 109 13.75 -0.49 -3.74
C MET A 109 13.85 1.05 -3.72
N ALA A 110 13.13 1.72 -4.61
CA ALA A 110 13.06 3.18 -4.65
C ALA A 110 12.42 3.76 -3.38
N TYR A 111 11.37 3.13 -2.83
CA TYR A 111 10.83 3.49 -1.52
C TYR A 111 11.86 3.34 -0.39
N ALA A 112 12.57 2.21 -0.33
CA ALA A 112 13.60 2.00 0.67
C ALA A 112 14.73 3.03 0.58
N LYS A 113 15.19 3.36 -0.64
CA LYS A 113 16.21 4.41 -0.84
C LYS A 113 15.68 5.81 -0.51
N THR A 114 14.42 6.10 -0.83
CA THR A 114 13.77 7.39 -0.54
C THR A 114 13.73 7.67 0.96
N PHE A 115 13.35 6.68 1.77
CA PHE A 115 13.22 6.78 3.24
C PHE A 115 14.41 6.19 4.02
N ARG A 116 15.60 6.11 3.40
CA ARG A 116 16.75 5.39 3.98
C ARG A 116 17.16 5.87 5.36
N ALA A 117 17.14 7.18 5.61
CA ALA A 117 17.58 7.75 6.88
C ALA A 117 16.59 7.41 8.01
N GLU A 118 15.30 7.52 7.70
CA GLU A 118 14.20 7.22 8.59
C GLU A 118 14.16 5.71 8.88
N LEU A 119 14.36 4.85 7.87
CA LEU A 119 14.48 3.40 8.02
C LEU A 119 15.70 2.98 8.87
N THR A 120 16.86 3.61 8.67
CA THR A 120 18.03 3.34 9.54
C THR A 120 17.78 3.72 10.99
N THR A 121 17.02 4.79 11.22
CA THR A 121 16.64 5.22 12.58
C THR A 121 15.71 4.20 13.24
N VAL A 122 14.74 3.67 12.49
CA VAL A 122 13.84 2.58 12.94
C VAL A 122 14.62 1.31 13.26
N LEU A 123 15.59 0.93 12.43
CA LEU A 123 16.43 -0.24 12.64
C LEU A 123 17.26 -0.10 13.93
N ILE A 124 17.97 1.02 14.09
CA ILE A 124 18.79 1.29 15.29
C ILE A 124 17.91 1.35 16.54
N GLY A 125 16.78 2.06 16.49
CA GLY A 125 15.84 2.14 17.59
C GLY A 125 15.27 0.77 18.00
N SER A 126 15.00 -0.11 17.04
CA SER A 126 14.55 -1.48 17.31
C SER A 126 15.59 -2.29 18.10
N VAL A 127 16.88 -2.15 17.75
CA VAL A 127 17.97 -2.80 18.49
C VAL A 127 18.12 -2.22 19.90
N VAL A 128 18.12 -0.88 20.02
CA VAL A 128 18.21 -0.19 21.32
C VAL A 128 17.06 -0.60 22.24
N TYR A 129 15.84 -0.72 21.71
CA TYR A 129 14.68 -1.17 22.47
C TYR A 129 14.86 -2.59 23.06
N VAL A 130 15.28 -3.56 22.24
CA VAL A 130 15.47 -4.94 22.72
C VAL A 130 16.60 -5.04 23.73
N VAL A 131 17.71 -4.30 23.51
CA VAL A 131 18.82 -4.24 24.48
C VAL A 131 18.38 -3.60 25.80
N ALA A 132 17.60 -2.51 25.76
CA ALA A 132 17.08 -1.85 26.95
C ALA A 132 16.14 -2.77 27.75
N LEU A 133 15.28 -3.53 27.07
CA LEU A 133 14.44 -4.55 27.72
C LEU A 133 15.26 -5.66 28.38
N GLY A 134 16.28 -6.18 27.69
CA GLY A 134 17.17 -7.19 28.26
C GLY A 134 17.94 -6.66 29.48
N LEU A 135 18.46 -5.43 29.39
CA LEU A 135 19.14 -4.77 30.51
C LEU A 135 18.20 -4.61 31.70
N GLN A 136 16.95 -4.17 31.48
CA GLN A 136 15.95 -4.03 32.54
C GLN A 136 15.76 -5.33 33.33
N SER A 137 15.72 -6.48 32.65
CA SER A 137 15.56 -7.77 33.31
C SER A 137 16.78 -8.21 34.12
N TYR A 138 18.01 -7.91 33.67
CA TYR A 138 19.23 -8.13 34.48
C TYR A 138 19.30 -7.19 35.70
N VAL A 139 18.89 -5.93 35.56
CA VAL A 139 18.86 -5.02 36.70
C VAL A 139 17.82 -5.46 37.73
N ALA A 140 16.67 -5.98 37.28
CA ALA A 140 15.68 -6.57 38.17
C ALA A 140 16.24 -7.79 38.93
N GLN A 141 17.01 -8.66 38.26
CA GLN A 141 17.71 -9.76 38.91
C GLN A 141 18.70 -9.25 39.98
N ALA A 142 19.55 -8.30 39.64
CA ALA A 142 20.52 -7.72 40.57
C ALA A 142 19.84 -7.06 41.79
N LEU A 143 18.66 -6.46 41.60
CA LEU A 143 17.88 -5.94 42.71
C LEU A 143 17.36 -7.05 43.63
N LEU A 144 16.94 -8.19 43.09
CA LEU A 144 16.52 -9.36 43.87
C LEU A 144 17.70 -10.04 44.58
N GLU A 145 18.88 -10.04 44.00
CA GLU A 145 20.12 -10.49 44.66
C GLU A 145 20.45 -9.59 45.85
N PHE A 146 20.34 -8.28 45.68
CA PHE A 146 20.61 -7.30 46.73
C PHE A 146 19.67 -7.47 47.93
N LEU A 147 18.38 -7.66 47.65
CA LEU A 147 17.35 -7.86 48.67
C LEU A 147 17.51 -9.18 49.45
N ASN A 148 18.26 -10.14 48.91
CA ASN A 148 18.55 -11.41 49.56
C ASN A 148 19.96 -11.46 50.17
N ASP A 149 20.62 -10.32 50.37
CA ASP A 149 21.98 -10.18 50.90
C ASP A 149 23.03 -10.99 50.10
N LYS A 150 22.81 -11.15 48.78
CA LYS A 150 23.77 -11.77 47.86
C LYS A 150 24.59 -10.71 47.14
N GLU A 151 25.80 -11.08 46.71
CA GLU A 151 26.55 -10.22 45.79
C GLU A 151 25.81 -10.11 44.46
N ASN A 152 25.57 -8.88 44.04
CA ASN A 152 24.87 -8.57 42.79
C ASN A 152 25.80 -8.74 41.58
N ILE A 153 25.25 -9.11 40.44
CA ILE A 153 25.97 -9.18 39.14
C ILE A 153 26.76 -7.89 38.81
N PHE A 154 26.24 -6.72 39.21
CA PHE A 154 26.89 -5.42 38.95
C PHE A 154 27.86 -4.97 40.05
N HIS A 155 28.00 -5.75 41.13
CA HIS A 155 28.80 -5.40 42.32
C HIS A 155 28.46 -4.01 42.92
N ILE A 156 27.20 -3.59 42.80
CA ILE A 156 26.71 -2.32 43.35
C ILE A 156 26.20 -2.56 44.77
N SER A 157 26.73 -1.80 45.73
CA SER A 157 26.40 -1.91 47.16
C SER A 157 25.14 -1.15 47.58
N SER A 158 24.61 -0.26 46.74
CA SER A 158 23.43 0.55 47.04
C SER A 158 22.25 0.18 46.14
N GLY A 159 21.18 -0.34 46.74
CA GLY A 159 19.94 -0.67 46.04
C GLY A 159 19.28 0.53 45.33
N TYR A 160 19.53 1.76 45.77
CA TYR A 160 19.03 2.97 45.11
C TYR A 160 19.59 3.15 43.69
N TRP A 161 20.87 2.80 43.48
CA TRP A 161 21.47 2.83 42.14
C TRP A 161 20.89 1.77 41.20
N LEU A 162 20.59 0.58 41.73
CA LEU A 162 19.91 -0.48 40.96
C LEU A 162 18.49 -0.03 40.55
N LEU A 163 17.75 0.61 41.46
CA LEU A 163 16.43 1.19 41.16
C LEU A 163 16.52 2.29 40.10
N ALA A 164 17.52 3.18 40.20
CA ALA A 164 17.75 4.25 39.23
C ALA A 164 18.09 3.67 37.84
N MET A 165 18.94 2.65 37.75
CA MET A 165 19.24 1.96 36.49
C MET A 165 18.02 1.26 35.90
N MET A 166 17.21 0.61 36.73
CA MET A 166 15.98 -0.06 36.27
C MET A 166 15.00 0.96 35.69
N THR A 167 14.84 2.11 36.35
CA THR A 167 13.96 3.19 35.91
C THR A 167 14.47 3.85 34.63
N LEU A 168 15.78 4.09 34.53
CA LEU A 168 16.37 4.69 33.33
C LEU A 168 16.27 3.74 32.13
N SER A 169 16.55 2.45 32.31
CA SER A 169 16.43 1.44 31.25
C SER A 169 15.00 1.29 30.76
N SER A 170 14.00 1.31 31.66
CA SER A 170 12.60 1.23 31.28
C SER A 170 12.11 2.50 30.56
N LEU A 171 12.55 3.69 31.01
CA LEU A 171 12.26 4.95 30.31
C LEU A 171 12.85 4.94 28.90
N VAL A 172 14.11 4.52 28.74
CA VAL A 172 14.75 4.38 27.42
C VAL A 172 13.98 3.40 26.55
N ALA A 173 13.57 2.24 27.07
CA ALA A 173 12.81 1.25 26.32
C ALA A 173 11.47 1.83 25.83
N VAL A 174 10.69 2.47 26.71
CA VAL A 174 9.38 3.06 26.38
C VAL A 174 9.50 4.23 25.41
N CYS A 175 10.44 5.15 25.64
CA CYS A 175 10.69 6.27 24.73
C CYS A 175 11.14 5.80 23.35
N THR A 176 12.02 4.81 23.29
CA THR A 176 12.54 4.27 22.03
C THR A 176 11.44 3.57 21.23
N VAL A 177 10.64 2.71 21.86
CA VAL A 177 9.57 1.99 21.15
C VAL A 177 8.51 2.96 20.62
N ASN A 178 8.11 3.95 21.42
CA ASN A 178 7.15 4.98 20.98
C ASN A 178 7.70 5.79 19.80
N TYR A 179 8.97 6.20 19.85
CA TYR A 179 9.61 6.91 18.76
C TYR A 179 9.72 6.06 17.49
N VAL A 180 10.09 4.79 17.61
CA VAL A 180 10.14 3.83 16.49
C VAL A 180 8.78 3.69 15.83
N PHE A 181 7.70 3.48 16.61
CA PHE A 181 6.35 3.36 16.04
C PHE A 181 5.83 4.67 15.47
N PHE A 182 6.16 5.82 16.07
CA PHE A 182 5.82 7.12 15.52
C PHE A 182 6.48 7.35 14.15
N THR A 183 7.80 7.18 14.06
CA THR A 183 8.54 7.32 12.81
C THR A 183 8.08 6.32 11.75
N THR A 184 7.84 5.07 12.14
CA THR A 184 7.29 4.04 11.23
C THR A 184 5.90 4.41 10.72
N SER A 185 5.01 4.90 11.59
CA SER A 185 3.66 5.33 11.20
C SER A 185 3.70 6.52 10.23
N ARG A 186 4.62 7.45 10.45
CA ARG A 186 4.86 8.59 9.54
C ARG A 186 5.36 8.12 8.17
N ILE A 187 6.35 7.22 8.12
CA ILE A 187 6.82 6.63 6.85
C ILE A 187 5.66 5.89 6.15
N ALA A 188 4.88 5.10 6.89
CA ALA A 188 3.75 4.36 6.32
C ALA A 188 2.70 5.30 5.69
N ALA A 189 2.32 6.37 6.40
CA ALA A 189 1.38 7.38 5.89
C ALA A 189 1.92 8.07 4.61
N ASN A 190 3.21 8.44 4.62
CA ASN A 190 3.88 9.05 3.48
C ASN A 190 3.99 8.09 2.28
N LEU A 191 4.26 6.80 2.51
CA LEU A 191 4.27 5.80 1.45
C LEU A 191 2.89 5.60 0.84
N ARG A 192 1.83 5.61 1.65
CA ARG A 192 0.44 5.52 1.16
C ARG A 192 0.08 6.69 0.25
N SER A 193 0.32 7.92 0.72
CA SER A 193 0.00 9.12 -0.05
C SER A 193 0.83 9.21 -1.32
N LEU A 194 2.13 8.89 -1.25
CA LEU A 194 3.01 8.80 -2.41
C LEU A 194 2.53 7.75 -3.42
N THR A 195 2.14 6.55 -2.95
CA THR A 195 1.61 5.49 -3.83
C THR A 195 0.36 5.96 -4.56
N MET A 196 -0.60 6.56 -3.83
CA MET A 196 -1.83 7.11 -4.41
C MET A 196 -1.52 8.16 -5.47
N SER A 197 -0.58 9.07 -5.18
CA SER A 197 -0.19 10.16 -6.09
C SER A 197 0.47 9.64 -7.37
N LEU A 198 1.40 8.68 -7.25
CA LEU A 198 2.07 8.05 -8.40
C LEU A 198 1.09 7.29 -9.29
N VAL A 199 0.18 6.52 -8.69
CA VAL A 199 -0.84 5.78 -9.45
C VAL A 199 -1.77 6.76 -10.17
N PHE A 200 -2.15 7.87 -9.51
CA PHE A 200 -2.98 8.90 -10.12
C PHE A 200 -2.26 9.60 -11.30
N ASP A 201 -1.03 10.09 -11.11
CA ASP A 201 -0.25 10.74 -12.17
C ASP A 201 -0.02 9.79 -13.37
N LYS A 202 0.31 8.52 -13.10
CA LYS A 202 0.47 7.52 -14.16
C LYS A 202 -0.85 7.27 -14.90
N SER A 203 -1.99 7.20 -14.19
CA SER A 203 -3.30 6.94 -14.81
C SER A 203 -3.69 7.98 -15.86
N LEU A 204 -3.26 9.24 -15.68
CA LEU A 204 -3.48 10.33 -16.62
C LEU A 204 -2.60 10.22 -17.89
N ARG A 205 -1.53 9.41 -17.84
CA ARG A 205 -0.54 9.26 -18.91
C ARG A 205 -0.56 7.89 -19.59
N LEU A 206 -1.39 6.95 -19.13
CA LEU A 206 -1.50 5.61 -19.73
C LEU A 206 -1.89 5.67 -21.20
N SER A 207 -1.18 4.89 -22.03
CA SER A 207 -1.57 4.61 -23.41
C SER A 207 -2.94 3.94 -23.48
N SER A 208 -3.61 4.00 -24.64
CA SER A 208 -4.88 3.29 -24.81
C SER A 208 -4.74 1.77 -24.67
N ALA A 209 -3.60 1.20 -25.09
CA ALA A 209 -3.29 -0.22 -24.88
C ALA A 209 -3.27 -0.56 -23.39
N ALA A 210 -2.48 0.18 -22.60
CA ALA A 210 -2.35 -0.05 -21.18
C ALA A 210 -3.66 0.24 -20.43
N ARG A 211 -4.44 1.26 -20.85
CA ARG A 211 -5.77 1.57 -20.28
C ARG A 211 -6.80 0.48 -20.55
N GLN A 212 -6.65 -0.32 -21.60
CA GLN A 212 -7.49 -1.49 -21.84
C GLN A 212 -7.05 -2.70 -21.01
N GLU A 213 -5.76 -2.81 -20.67
CA GLU A 213 -5.24 -3.85 -19.78
C GLU A 213 -5.64 -3.60 -18.32
N PHE A 214 -5.52 -2.36 -17.85
CA PHE A 214 -5.87 -1.93 -16.50
C PHE A 214 -7.25 -1.28 -16.49
N SER A 215 -8.26 -2.00 -15.99
CA SER A 215 -9.61 -1.43 -15.86
C SER A 215 -9.65 -0.30 -14.82
N THR A 216 -10.68 0.54 -14.88
CA THR A 216 -10.92 1.57 -13.85
C THR A 216 -11.02 0.95 -12.44
N GLY A 217 -11.55 -0.27 -12.33
CA GLY A 217 -11.60 -1.01 -11.07
C GLY A 217 -10.22 -1.42 -10.56
N ASP A 218 -9.30 -1.81 -11.46
CA ASP A 218 -7.92 -2.15 -11.11
C ASP A 218 -7.16 -0.93 -10.61
N VAL A 219 -7.28 0.22 -11.28
CA VAL A 219 -6.66 1.48 -10.84
C VAL A 219 -7.20 1.93 -9.48
N LEU A 220 -8.51 1.85 -9.26
CA LEU A 220 -9.11 2.16 -7.96
C LEU A 220 -8.59 1.21 -6.86
N THR A 221 -8.42 -0.07 -7.18
CA THR A 221 -7.87 -1.07 -6.26
C THR A 221 -6.40 -0.75 -5.92
N LEU A 222 -5.61 -0.32 -6.91
CA LEU A 222 -4.22 0.12 -6.71
C LEU A 222 -4.16 1.35 -5.77
N MET A 223 -5.02 2.35 -5.98
CA MET A 223 -5.06 3.56 -5.16
C MET A 223 -5.59 3.32 -3.74
N SER A 224 -6.51 2.37 -3.54
CA SER A 224 -7.16 2.16 -2.25
C SER A 224 -6.57 0.98 -1.48
N VAL A 225 -6.84 -0.24 -1.95
CA VAL A 225 -6.49 -1.50 -1.27
C VAL A 225 -4.98 -1.74 -1.27
N ASP A 226 -4.30 -1.49 -2.38
CA ASP A 226 -2.87 -1.75 -2.47
C ASP A 226 -2.03 -0.71 -1.74
N ALA A 227 -2.40 0.57 -1.81
CA ALA A 227 -1.82 1.60 -0.98
C ALA A 227 -2.00 1.34 0.52
N GLU A 228 -3.17 0.81 0.95
CA GLU A 228 -3.41 0.36 2.33
C GLU A 228 -2.53 -0.84 2.72
N ARG A 229 -2.32 -1.80 1.81
CA ARG A 229 -1.42 -2.94 2.06
C ARG A 229 0.03 -2.49 2.21
N VAL A 230 0.47 -1.50 1.44
CA VAL A 230 1.79 -0.86 1.61
C VAL A 230 1.88 -0.16 2.98
N PHE A 231 0.85 0.61 3.36
CA PHE A 231 0.76 1.27 4.67
C PHE A 231 0.90 0.26 5.82
N THR A 232 0.04 -0.76 5.82
CA THR A 232 0.01 -1.77 6.88
C THR A 232 1.28 -2.63 6.92
N GLY A 233 1.85 -2.96 5.76
CA GLY A 233 3.15 -3.65 5.68
C GLY A 233 4.29 -2.83 6.29
N MET A 234 4.35 -1.52 5.98
CA MET A 234 5.35 -0.63 6.58
C MET A 234 5.13 -0.46 8.08
N LEU A 235 3.89 -0.28 8.54
CA LEU A 235 3.54 -0.10 9.94
C LEU A 235 4.00 -1.29 10.81
N GLN A 236 3.91 -2.51 10.28
CA GLN A 236 4.32 -3.73 10.98
C GLN A 236 5.82 -4.03 10.87
N SER A 237 6.56 -3.29 10.03
CA SER A 237 7.95 -3.59 9.71
C SER A 237 8.93 -3.66 10.91
N PRO A 238 8.78 -2.89 12.01
CA PRO A 238 9.68 -2.99 13.16
C PRO A 238 9.73 -4.39 13.77
N TRP A 239 8.63 -5.13 13.74
CA TRP A 239 8.53 -6.48 14.31
C TRP A 239 9.38 -7.52 13.57
N HIS A 240 9.77 -7.27 12.31
CA HIS A 240 10.72 -8.12 11.60
C HIS A 240 12.12 -8.08 12.22
N VAL A 241 12.48 -6.98 12.88
CA VAL A 241 13.76 -6.83 13.59
C VAL A 241 13.57 -7.17 15.07
N ILE A 242 12.57 -6.57 15.72
CA ILE A 242 12.31 -6.75 17.15
C ILE A 242 12.01 -8.21 17.47
N GLY A 243 11.22 -8.91 16.66
CA GLY A 243 10.81 -10.29 16.92
C GLY A 243 11.99 -11.27 16.99
N PRO A 244 12.75 -11.47 15.89
CA PRO A 244 13.93 -12.33 15.89
C PRO A 244 14.99 -11.93 16.91
N LEU A 245 15.25 -10.62 17.05
CA LEU A 245 16.22 -10.12 18.02
C LEU A 245 15.79 -10.44 19.46
N ALA A 246 14.51 -10.29 19.79
CA ALA A 246 13.96 -10.66 21.09
C ALA A 246 14.13 -12.16 21.37
N PHE A 247 13.86 -13.04 20.39
CA PHE A 247 14.10 -14.47 20.56
C PHE A 247 15.58 -14.79 20.81
N VAL A 248 16.49 -14.24 20.00
CA VAL A 248 17.93 -14.46 20.16
C VAL A 248 18.41 -13.98 21.52
N VAL A 249 18.03 -12.76 21.92
CA VAL A 249 18.40 -12.18 23.22
C VAL A 249 17.83 -13.03 24.37
N SER A 250 16.55 -13.40 24.33
CA SER A 250 15.97 -14.25 25.36
C SER A 250 16.64 -15.63 25.45
N ILE A 251 16.97 -16.27 24.33
CA ILE A 251 17.67 -17.57 24.32
C ILE A 251 19.06 -17.45 24.94
N VAL A 252 19.84 -16.44 24.53
CA VAL A 252 21.18 -16.18 25.07
C VAL A 252 21.10 -15.90 26.57
N MET A 253 20.15 -15.07 27.00
CA MET A 253 19.97 -14.73 28.41
C MET A 253 19.57 -15.94 29.25
N ILE A 254 18.65 -16.78 28.78
CA ILE A 254 18.26 -18.02 29.45
C ILE A 254 19.45 -18.98 29.58
N GLY A 255 20.29 -19.07 28.54
CA GLY A 255 21.48 -19.93 28.53
C GLY A 255 22.56 -19.47 29.50
N VAL A 256 22.73 -18.16 29.68
CA VAL A 256 23.68 -17.58 30.63
C VAL A 256 23.18 -17.70 32.08
N LEU A 257 21.88 -17.52 32.31
CA LEU A 257 21.31 -17.46 33.65
C LEU A 257 21.07 -18.84 34.28
N LEU A 258 20.52 -19.77 33.50
CA LEU A 258 20.18 -21.11 34.00
C LEU A 258 21.27 -22.10 33.63
N ASP A 259 21.24 -22.58 32.39
CA ASP A 259 22.22 -23.49 31.80
C ASP A 259 21.90 -23.65 30.31
N PHE A 260 22.90 -24.10 29.53
CA PHE A 260 22.75 -24.40 28.10
C PHE A 260 21.61 -25.38 27.80
N TYR A 261 21.43 -26.42 28.61
CA TYR A 261 20.38 -27.43 28.42
C TYR A 261 18.97 -26.87 28.62
N ALA A 262 18.79 -25.94 29.56
CA ALA A 262 17.50 -25.27 29.76
C ALA A 262 17.17 -24.36 28.57
N ALA A 263 18.16 -23.64 28.03
CA ALA A 263 17.98 -22.84 26.82
C ALA A 263 17.63 -23.71 25.60
N LEU A 264 18.27 -24.87 25.44
CA LEU A 264 17.96 -25.82 24.37
C LEU A 264 16.51 -26.33 24.46
N ALA A 265 16.04 -26.67 25.66
CA ALA A 265 14.65 -27.06 25.87
C ALA A 265 13.68 -25.93 25.47
N GLY A 266 14.02 -24.68 25.79
CA GLY A 266 13.24 -23.52 25.37
C GLY A 266 13.19 -23.33 23.86
N ILE A 267 14.32 -23.51 23.16
CA ILE A 267 14.38 -23.49 21.69
C ILE A 267 13.45 -24.54 21.08
N VAL A 268 13.49 -25.77 21.59
CA VAL A 268 12.64 -26.87 21.10
C VAL A 268 11.16 -26.52 21.24
N VAL A 269 10.75 -25.97 22.39
CA VAL A 269 9.36 -25.53 22.61
C VAL A 269 8.98 -24.40 21.66
N LEU A 270 9.83 -23.38 21.49
CA LEU A 270 9.57 -22.26 20.58
C LEU A 270 9.44 -22.71 19.12
N VAL A 271 10.34 -23.58 18.65
CA VAL A 271 10.29 -24.14 17.28
C VAL A 271 9.03 -24.99 17.10
N LEU A 272 8.67 -25.82 18.07
CA LEU A 272 7.45 -26.63 18.03
C LEU A 272 6.20 -25.75 17.97
N VAL A 273 6.12 -24.71 18.81
CA VAL A 273 4.98 -23.78 18.79
C VAL A 273 4.90 -23.03 17.47
N MET A 274 6.03 -22.54 16.95
CA MET A 274 6.04 -21.77 15.70
C MET A 274 5.68 -22.62 14.48
N THR A 275 6.12 -23.87 14.43
CA THR A 275 5.74 -24.82 13.35
C THR A 275 4.25 -25.19 13.41
N ILE A 276 3.66 -25.32 14.60
CA ILE A 276 2.22 -25.54 14.74
C ILE A 276 1.45 -24.27 14.36
N SER A 277 1.91 -23.09 14.80
CA SER A 277 1.25 -21.81 14.52
C SER A 277 1.25 -21.48 13.02
N THR A 278 2.34 -21.75 12.30
CA THR A 278 2.41 -21.57 10.84
C THR A 278 1.45 -22.50 10.11
N LYS A 279 1.40 -23.80 10.46
CA LYS A 279 0.40 -24.73 9.91
C LYS A 279 -1.04 -24.28 10.18
N GLN A 280 -1.32 -23.75 11.37
CA GLN A 280 -2.63 -23.19 11.69
C GLN A 280 -2.91 -21.93 10.86
N ALA A 281 -1.93 -21.06 10.66
CA ALA A 281 -2.06 -19.88 9.81
C ALA A 281 -2.42 -20.23 8.37
N ASP A 282 -1.83 -21.29 7.79
CA ASP A 282 -2.18 -21.77 6.46
C ASP A 282 -3.64 -22.26 6.38
N ARG A 283 -4.09 -22.99 7.40
CA ARG A 283 -5.49 -23.43 7.50
C ARG A 283 -6.45 -22.24 7.65
N ILE A 284 -6.09 -21.24 8.47
CA ILE A 284 -6.84 -19.99 8.62
C ILE A 284 -6.92 -19.26 7.28
N ALA A 285 -5.81 -19.16 6.54
CA ALA A 285 -5.77 -18.52 5.23
C ALA A 285 -6.62 -19.26 4.19
N HIS A 286 -6.58 -20.58 4.15
CA HIS A 286 -7.43 -21.39 3.28
C HIS A 286 -8.92 -21.19 3.60
N LEU A 287 -9.31 -21.24 4.87
CA LEU A 287 -10.69 -20.98 5.29
C LEU A 287 -11.12 -19.55 4.99
N GLN A 288 -10.22 -18.57 5.11
CA GLN A 288 -10.48 -17.18 4.74
C GLN A 288 -10.81 -17.03 3.25
N ARG A 289 -10.11 -17.76 2.36
CA ARG A 289 -10.39 -17.73 0.91
C ARG A 289 -11.79 -18.29 0.62
N LEU A 290 -12.10 -19.48 1.14
CA LEU A 290 -13.43 -20.09 1.00
C LEU A 290 -14.55 -19.20 1.56
N LEU A 291 -14.29 -18.53 2.69
CA LEU A 291 -15.23 -17.58 3.30
C LEU A 291 -15.46 -16.37 2.39
N LEU A 292 -14.39 -15.78 1.83
CA LEU A 292 -14.50 -14.63 0.93
C LEU A 292 -15.29 -14.96 -0.34
N GLU A 293 -15.12 -16.14 -0.92
CA GLU A 293 -15.90 -16.59 -2.09
C GLU A 293 -17.43 -16.57 -1.82
N VAL A 294 -17.85 -17.09 -0.67
CA VAL A 294 -19.28 -17.12 -0.28
C VAL A 294 -19.79 -15.72 0.08
N ILE A 295 -18.96 -14.90 0.74
CA ILE A 295 -19.29 -13.50 1.04
C ILE A 295 -19.51 -12.72 -0.26
N ASP A 296 -18.62 -12.87 -1.24
CA ASP A 296 -18.71 -12.18 -2.52
C ASP A 296 -19.95 -12.60 -3.30
N GLU A 297 -20.28 -13.90 -3.33
CA GLU A 297 -21.52 -14.39 -3.94
C GLU A 297 -22.76 -13.79 -3.26
N ARG A 298 -22.80 -13.78 -1.91
CA ARG A 298 -23.92 -13.19 -1.16
C ARG A 298 -24.04 -11.70 -1.45
N VAL A 299 -22.94 -10.95 -1.38
CA VAL A 299 -22.93 -9.50 -1.63
C VAL A 299 -23.40 -9.20 -3.05
N LYS A 300 -22.92 -9.96 -4.04
CA LYS A 300 -23.36 -9.85 -5.43
C LYS A 300 -24.88 -10.05 -5.58
N VAL A 301 -25.43 -11.17 -5.09
CA VAL A 301 -26.87 -11.46 -5.17
C VAL A 301 -27.69 -10.38 -4.48
N THR A 302 -27.25 -9.90 -3.31
CA THR A 302 -27.94 -8.80 -2.62
C THR A 302 -27.87 -7.48 -3.37
N SER A 303 -26.74 -7.17 -4.02
CA SER A 303 -26.56 -5.95 -4.82
C SER A 303 -27.44 -5.96 -6.07
N GLU A 304 -27.43 -7.05 -6.83
CA GLU A 304 -28.28 -7.24 -8.02
C GLU A 304 -29.77 -7.10 -7.68
N ALA A 305 -30.19 -7.67 -6.55
CA ALA A 305 -31.56 -7.54 -6.08
C ALA A 305 -31.97 -6.11 -5.69
N LEU A 306 -31.08 -5.36 -5.03
CA LEU A 306 -31.34 -3.98 -4.63
C LEU A 306 -31.39 -3.04 -5.84
N GLN A 307 -30.50 -3.23 -6.81
CA GLN A 307 -30.55 -2.49 -8.09
C GLN A 307 -31.84 -2.80 -8.85
N GLY A 308 -32.31 -4.05 -8.82
CA GLY A 308 -33.54 -4.52 -9.45
C GLY A 308 -34.81 -4.45 -8.59
N ILE A 309 -34.82 -3.69 -7.48
CA ILE A 309 -35.86 -3.84 -6.44
C ILE A 309 -37.30 -3.65 -6.94
N ARG A 310 -37.49 -2.77 -7.93
CA ARG A 310 -38.83 -2.53 -8.53
C ARG A 310 -39.37 -3.76 -9.25
N VAL A 311 -38.51 -4.51 -9.95
CA VAL A 311 -38.90 -5.74 -10.66
C VAL A 311 -39.24 -6.84 -9.64
N MET A 312 -38.42 -6.98 -8.60
CA MET A 312 -38.67 -7.95 -7.52
C MET A 312 -40.02 -7.73 -6.85
N LYS A 313 -40.35 -6.47 -6.54
CA LYS A 313 -41.64 -6.05 -5.96
C LYS A 313 -42.81 -6.29 -6.91
N TYR A 314 -42.63 -6.00 -8.20
CA TYR A 314 -43.67 -6.20 -9.21
C TYR A 314 -44.10 -7.67 -9.34
N TYR A 315 -43.15 -8.59 -9.29
CA TYR A 315 -43.40 -10.04 -9.39
C TYR A 315 -43.59 -10.75 -8.04
N SER A 316 -43.56 -10.01 -6.92
CA SER A 316 -43.61 -10.58 -5.55
C SER A 316 -42.55 -11.66 -5.30
N TRP A 317 -41.34 -11.50 -5.87
CA TRP A 317 -40.22 -12.46 -5.76
C TRP A 317 -39.39 -12.32 -4.47
N GLU A 318 -39.83 -11.48 -3.53
CA GLU A 318 -39.10 -11.14 -2.31
C GLU A 318 -38.76 -12.37 -1.46
N GLU A 319 -39.73 -13.27 -1.28
CA GLU A 319 -39.56 -14.45 -0.45
C GLU A 319 -38.58 -15.47 -1.08
N SER A 320 -38.66 -15.63 -2.40
CA SER A 320 -37.74 -16.50 -3.15
C SER A 320 -36.30 -16.01 -3.08
N LEU A 321 -36.11 -14.70 -3.22
CA LEU A 321 -34.79 -14.08 -3.05
C LEU A 321 -34.30 -14.21 -1.61
N ALA A 322 -35.15 -13.95 -0.62
CA ALA A 322 -34.79 -14.04 0.80
C ALA A 322 -34.29 -15.46 1.13
N GLN A 323 -34.99 -16.50 0.65
CA GLN A 323 -34.55 -17.89 0.82
C GLN A 323 -33.20 -18.19 0.14
N ARG A 324 -32.93 -17.61 -1.04
CA ARG A 324 -31.63 -17.75 -1.71
C ARG A 324 -30.51 -17.11 -0.88
N VAL A 325 -30.74 -15.91 -0.35
CA VAL A 325 -29.77 -15.22 0.51
C VAL A 325 -29.55 -15.96 1.83
N GLU A 326 -30.62 -16.52 2.42
CA GLU A 326 -30.54 -17.29 3.66
C GLU A 326 -29.71 -18.57 3.50
N LYS A 327 -29.84 -19.28 2.36
CA LYS A 327 -28.99 -20.45 2.04
C LYS A 327 -27.51 -20.08 1.96
N LEU A 328 -27.19 -18.97 1.30
CA LEU A 328 -25.81 -18.46 1.24
C LEU A 328 -25.30 -18.08 2.63
N ARG A 329 -26.13 -17.41 3.43
CA ARG A 329 -25.80 -17.02 4.80
C ARG A 329 -25.55 -18.21 5.71
N ALA A 330 -26.32 -19.30 5.58
CA ALA A 330 -26.09 -20.51 6.35
C ALA A 330 -24.72 -21.14 6.03
N ARG A 331 -24.33 -21.15 4.74
CA ARG A 331 -22.99 -21.59 4.31
C ARG A 331 -21.89 -20.67 4.85
N GLU A 332 -22.06 -19.36 4.72
CA GLU A 332 -21.17 -18.32 5.26
C GLU A 332 -20.94 -18.53 6.76
N MET A 333 -22.02 -18.66 7.54
CA MET A 333 -21.95 -18.81 8.99
C MET A 333 -21.22 -20.10 9.41
N SER A 334 -21.38 -21.19 8.65
CA SER A 334 -20.68 -22.45 8.92
C SER A 334 -19.16 -22.34 8.71
N LEU A 335 -18.74 -21.62 7.65
CA LEU A 335 -17.34 -21.34 7.36
C LEU A 335 -16.75 -20.35 8.36
N LEU A 336 -17.49 -19.29 8.67
CA LEU A 336 -17.12 -18.27 9.65
C LEU A 336 -16.86 -18.90 11.03
N ARG A 337 -17.72 -19.83 11.46
CA ARG A 337 -17.53 -20.56 12.73
C ARG A 337 -16.22 -21.35 12.72
N ARG A 338 -15.93 -22.11 11.66
CA ARG A 338 -14.67 -22.86 11.53
C ARG A 338 -13.47 -21.91 11.53
N PHE A 339 -13.51 -20.86 10.72
CA PHE A 339 -12.47 -19.83 10.63
C PHE A 339 -12.14 -19.24 12.00
N HIS A 340 -13.15 -18.75 12.74
CA HIS A 340 -12.94 -18.20 14.07
C HIS A 340 -12.51 -19.25 15.10
N SER A 341 -13.01 -20.50 15.02
CA SER A 341 -12.52 -21.57 15.89
C SER A 341 -11.01 -21.79 15.74
N TYR A 342 -10.48 -21.84 14.50
CA TYR A 342 -9.04 -21.94 14.28
C TYR A 342 -8.28 -20.70 14.77
N GLN A 343 -8.83 -19.50 14.56
CA GLN A 343 -8.23 -18.25 15.02
C GLN A 343 -8.13 -18.19 16.56
N VAL A 344 -9.19 -18.62 17.26
CA VAL A 344 -9.21 -18.69 18.72
C VAL A 344 -8.20 -19.73 19.21
N ILE A 345 -8.14 -20.92 18.60
CA ILE A 345 -7.14 -21.95 18.95
C ILE A 345 -5.72 -21.41 18.80
N ASN A 346 -5.40 -20.75 17.68
CA ASN A 346 -4.07 -20.15 17.46
C ASN A 346 -3.76 -19.06 18.51
N THR A 347 -4.74 -18.19 18.81
CA THR A 347 -4.56 -17.09 19.77
C THR A 347 -4.33 -17.62 21.19
N VAL A 348 -5.14 -18.59 21.63
CA VAL A 348 -4.99 -19.24 22.94
C VAL A 348 -3.66 -19.98 23.03
N MET A 349 -3.26 -20.69 21.97
CA MET A 349 -1.96 -21.37 21.90
C MET A 349 -0.79 -20.40 22.07
N LEU A 350 -0.79 -19.29 21.32
CA LEU A 350 0.25 -18.25 21.42
C LEU A 350 0.25 -17.56 22.79
N PHE A 351 -0.93 -17.36 23.41
CA PHE A 351 -1.06 -16.79 24.74
C PHE A 351 -0.50 -17.70 25.83
N LEU A 352 -0.70 -19.02 25.73
CA LEU A 352 -0.20 -20.01 26.70
C LEU A 352 1.28 -20.36 26.50
N THR A 353 1.86 -20.06 25.34
CA THR A 353 3.25 -20.40 25.00
C THR A 353 4.28 -19.93 26.04
N PRO A 354 4.25 -18.69 26.55
CA PRO A 354 5.22 -18.24 27.57
C PRO A 354 5.15 -19.05 28.87
N THR A 355 3.94 -19.48 29.27
CA THR A 355 3.74 -20.31 30.47
C THR A 355 4.33 -21.71 30.27
N PHE A 356 4.07 -22.33 29.13
CA PHE A 356 4.66 -23.64 28.79
C PHE A 356 6.17 -23.55 28.63
N LEU A 357 6.66 -22.51 27.96
CA LEU A 357 8.08 -22.26 27.79
C LEU A 357 8.77 -22.16 29.14
N SER A 358 8.28 -21.30 30.04
CA SER A 358 8.81 -21.12 31.39
C SER A 358 8.78 -22.44 32.18
N GLY A 359 7.66 -23.18 32.12
CA GLY A 359 7.50 -24.45 32.83
C GLY A 359 8.47 -25.53 32.35
N VAL A 360 8.67 -25.68 31.05
CA VAL A 360 9.61 -26.66 30.48
C VAL A 360 11.05 -26.27 30.79
N THR A 361 11.42 -24.99 30.65
CA THR A 361 12.79 -24.53 30.95
C THR A 361 13.11 -24.70 32.44
N LEU A 362 12.18 -24.39 33.36
CA LEU A 362 12.35 -24.62 34.79
C LEU A 362 12.41 -26.10 35.12
N GLY A 363 11.53 -26.91 34.52
CA GLY A 363 11.48 -28.35 34.76
C GLY A 363 12.79 -29.03 34.39
N VAL A 364 13.34 -28.71 33.20
CA VAL A 364 14.65 -29.24 32.75
C VAL A 364 15.78 -28.75 33.66
N TYR A 365 15.76 -27.48 34.08
CA TYR A 365 16.77 -26.96 35.00
C TYR A 365 16.76 -27.68 36.36
N VAL A 366 15.58 -27.87 36.96
CA VAL A 366 15.42 -28.59 38.23
C VAL A 366 15.83 -30.05 38.12
N LEU A 367 15.55 -30.70 36.99
CA LEU A 367 15.95 -32.10 36.76
C LEU A 367 17.48 -32.26 36.69
N ILE A 368 18.20 -31.27 36.18
CA ILE A 368 19.66 -31.32 36.02
C ILE A 368 20.39 -30.87 37.29
N ARG A 369 20.00 -29.72 37.86
CA ARG A 369 20.73 -29.07 38.97
C ARG A 369 20.15 -29.38 40.36
N HIS A 370 18.94 -29.95 40.43
CA HIS A 370 18.19 -30.23 41.67
C HIS A 370 17.93 -29.03 42.61
N THR A 371 18.39 -27.82 42.27
CA THR A 371 18.20 -26.60 43.05
C THR A 371 17.68 -25.48 42.15
N LEU A 372 16.58 -24.85 42.56
CA LEU A 372 16.02 -23.66 41.91
C LEU A 372 15.94 -22.53 42.93
N THR A 373 16.57 -21.41 42.64
CA THR A 373 16.43 -20.21 43.47
C THR A 373 15.22 -19.38 43.03
N ILE A 374 14.62 -18.67 43.99
CA ILE A 374 13.49 -17.77 43.74
C ILE A 374 13.87 -16.68 42.72
N ILE A 375 15.12 -16.20 42.77
CA ILE A 375 15.67 -15.17 41.89
C ILE A 375 15.71 -15.66 40.44
N GLU A 376 16.28 -16.84 40.19
CA GLU A 376 16.35 -17.45 38.85
C GLU A 376 14.94 -17.64 38.25
N ALA A 377 13.97 -18.07 39.07
CA ALA A 377 12.60 -18.30 38.63
C ALA A 377 11.91 -16.99 38.20
N PHE A 378 12.00 -15.92 39.00
CA PHE A 378 11.39 -14.63 38.65
C PHE A 378 12.04 -13.98 37.43
N THR A 379 13.36 -14.05 37.35
CA THR A 379 14.10 -13.51 36.20
C THR A 379 13.73 -14.25 34.92
N LEU A 380 13.64 -15.58 34.95
CA LEU A 380 13.19 -16.36 33.79
C LEU A 380 11.79 -15.97 33.32
N ILE A 381 10.83 -15.81 34.24
CA ILE A 381 9.46 -15.39 33.89
C ILE A 381 9.49 -14.02 33.20
N ALA A 382 10.30 -13.08 33.70
CA ALA A 382 10.47 -11.78 33.08
C ALA A 382 11.07 -11.88 31.66
N MET A 383 12.11 -12.70 31.46
CA MET A 383 12.74 -12.90 30.15
C MET A 383 11.80 -13.55 29.14
N VAL A 384 11.03 -14.55 29.57
CA VAL A 384 10.07 -15.27 28.71
C VAL A 384 8.91 -14.36 28.28
N ASN A 385 8.50 -13.42 29.15
CA ASN A 385 7.49 -12.43 28.79
C ASN A 385 7.92 -11.47 27.66
N ILE A 386 9.22 -11.24 27.46
CA ILE A 386 9.73 -10.46 26.32
C ILE A 386 9.39 -11.16 24.99
N CYS A 387 9.54 -12.48 24.92
CA CYS A 387 9.21 -13.29 23.74
C CYS A 387 7.71 -13.33 23.44
N ARG A 388 6.84 -13.08 24.42
CA ARG A 388 5.39 -13.19 24.26
C ARG A 388 4.84 -12.26 23.18
N THR A 389 5.23 -10.99 23.23
CA THR A 389 4.76 -9.99 22.25
C THR A 389 5.31 -10.31 20.87
N ALA A 390 6.57 -10.75 20.78
CA ALA A 390 7.20 -11.17 19.53
C ALA A 390 6.46 -12.37 18.88
N LEU A 391 6.05 -13.36 19.67
CA LEU A 391 5.29 -14.53 19.19
C LEU A 391 3.96 -14.17 18.53
N PHE A 392 3.29 -13.14 19.03
CA PHE A 392 2.00 -12.69 18.47
C PHE A 392 2.18 -11.76 17.26
N GLN A 393 3.14 -10.84 17.33
CA GLN A 393 3.30 -9.79 16.33
C GLN A 393 4.09 -10.25 15.10
N LEU A 394 5.07 -11.14 15.25
CA LEU A 394 5.91 -11.58 14.13
C LEU A 394 5.10 -12.27 13.00
N PRO A 395 4.15 -13.19 13.27
CA PRO A 395 3.31 -13.76 12.22
C PRO A 395 2.46 -12.70 11.49
N GLN A 396 1.94 -11.70 12.21
CA GLN A 396 1.19 -10.61 11.61
C GLN A 396 2.06 -9.74 10.71
N ALA A 397 3.29 -9.44 11.16
CA ALA A 397 4.26 -8.70 10.38
C ALA A 397 4.64 -9.45 9.09
N ILE A 398 4.91 -10.76 9.16
CA ILE A 398 5.19 -11.60 7.98
C ILE A 398 4.00 -11.57 7.00
N SER A 399 2.77 -11.73 7.49
CA SER A 399 1.57 -11.64 6.65
C SER A 399 1.42 -10.27 5.99
N GLY A 400 1.64 -9.18 6.74
CA GLY A 400 1.61 -7.81 6.24
C GLY A 400 2.66 -7.56 5.15
N PHE A 401 3.89 -8.02 5.37
CA PHE A 401 4.97 -7.92 4.40
C PHE A 401 4.68 -8.67 3.11
N CYS A 402 4.19 -9.91 3.19
CA CYS A 402 3.83 -10.68 1.99
C CYS A 402 2.74 -9.98 1.16
N LYS A 403 1.72 -9.42 1.83
CA LYS A 403 0.66 -8.64 1.15
C LYS A 403 1.21 -7.38 0.50
N ALA A 404 2.04 -6.62 1.23
CA ALA A 404 2.69 -5.42 0.71
C ALA A 404 3.59 -5.73 -0.50
N LYS A 405 4.35 -6.84 -0.46
CA LYS A 405 5.19 -7.29 -1.59
C LYS A 405 4.37 -7.50 -2.86
N ILE A 406 3.24 -8.21 -2.75
CA ILE A 406 2.34 -8.47 -3.90
C ILE A 406 1.73 -7.17 -4.43
N SER A 407 1.36 -6.25 -3.53
CA SER A 407 0.86 -4.92 -3.90
C SER A 407 1.93 -4.09 -4.62
N LEU A 408 3.16 -4.08 -4.10
CA LEU A 408 4.29 -3.37 -4.71
C LEU A 408 4.63 -3.94 -6.09
N ALA A 409 4.55 -5.25 -6.29
CA ALA A 409 4.76 -5.86 -7.62
C ALA A 409 3.69 -5.43 -8.63
N ARG A 410 2.42 -5.31 -8.20
CA ARG A 410 1.34 -4.80 -9.06
C ARG A 410 1.48 -3.31 -9.36
N ILE A 411 1.89 -2.51 -8.38
CA ILE A 411 2.15 -1.08 -8.56
C ILE A 411 3.33 -0.89 -9.54
N ASP A 412 4.39 -1.67 -9.40
CA ASP A 412 5.57 -1.66 -10.27
C ASP A 412 5.18 -1.97 -11.73
N ALA A 413 4.44 -3.05 -11.96
CA ALA A 413 3.92 -3.40 -13.28
C ALA A 413 3.00 -2.32 -13.89
N PHE A 414 2.22 -1.63 -13.04
CA PHE A 414 1.38 -0.52 -13.50
C PHE A 414 2.21 0.72 -13.85
N LEU A 415 3.21 1.07 -13.04
CA LEU A 415 4.09 2.22 -13.29
C LEU A 415 5.03 1.99 -14.48
N SER A 416 5.36 0.75 -14.80
CA SER A 416 6.16 0.38 -15.98
C SER A 416 5.36 0.29 -17.28
N SER A 417 4.03 0.39 -17.24
CA SER A 417 3.18 0.28 -18.43
C SER A 417 3.36 1.45 -19.40
N ASP A 418 3.05 1.19 -20.69
CA ASP A 418 3.25 2.15 -21.77
C ASP A 418 2.42 3.42 -21.56
N GLU A 419 3.10 4.57 -21.64
CA GLU A 419 2.47 5.88 -21.62
C GLU A 419 2.03 6.28 -23.03
N VAL A 420 1.02 7.16 -23.12
CA VAL A 420 0.73 7.87 -24.37
C VAL A 420 2.03 8.51 -24.78
N ALA A 421 2.53 8.16 -25.98
CA ALA A 421 3.69 8.84 -26.54
C ALA A 421 3.37 10.32 -26.46
N THR A 422 4.08 11.05 -25.59
CA THR A 422 4.05 12.51 -25.61
C THR A 422 4.70 12.84 -26.93
N GLN A 423 3.89 12.87 -27.98
CA GLN A 423 4.30 13.30 -29.29
C GLN A 423 4.66 14.75 -29.03
N GLN A 424 5.95 15.00 -28.79
CA GLN A 424 6.54 16.30 -28.99
C GLN A 424 6.07 16.65 -30.39
N GLN A 425 5.08 17.54 -30.47
CA GLN A 425 4.94 18.35 -31.66
C GLN A 425 6.34 18.92 -31.84
N LEU A 426 7.05 18.39 -32.84
CA LEU A 426 8.24 18.98 -33.41
C LEU A 426 7.81 20.37 -33.89
N LEU A 427 7.69 21.31 -32.96
CA LEU A 427 8.06 22.68 -33.24
C LEU A 427 9.57 22.61 -33.42
N PRO A 428 10.10 22.83 -34.63
CA PRO A 428 11.52 22.73 -34.88
C PRO A 428 12.26 23.60 -33.86
N ARG A 429 13.15 23.00 -33.07
CA ARG A 429 14.21 23.73 -32.37
C ARG A 429 15.10 24.32 -33.45
N THR A 430 14.98 25.61 -33.71
CA THR A 430 15.99 26.37 -34.45
C THR A 430 17.20 26.51 -33.54
N SER A 431 18.16 25.63 -33.71
CA SER A 431 19.54 25.82 -33.25
C SER A 431 20.42 25.87 -34.49
N GLU A 432 21.26 26.91 -34.51
CA GLU A 432 22.48 27.09 -35.31
C GLU A 432 22.31 27.65 -36.73
N GLU A 433 22.51 28.97 -36.78
CA GLU A 433 23.14 29.71 -37.88
C GLU A 433 24.47 29.02 -38.25
N ASP A 434 24.62 28.57 -39.50
CA ASP A 434 25.51 29.24 -40.45
C ASP A 434 25.56 28.54 -41.81
N ASP A 435 25.77 29.39 -42.80
CA ASP A 435 26.26 29.23 -44.16
C ASP A 435 25.32 29.10 -45.38
N ASP A 436 25.57 30.07 -46.25
CA ASP A 436 24.90 30.52 -47.46
C ASP A 436 24.55 29.44 -48.51
N THR A 437 23.29 29.40 -48.93
CA THR A 437 22.86 29.82 -50.28
C THR A 437 21.36 29.59 -50.53
N SER A 438 20.66 30.69 -50.83
CA SER A 438 19.35 30.78 -51.52
C SER A 438 18.22 29.81 -51.11
N THR A 439 17.36 30.24 -50.19
CA THR A 439 15.90 30.34 -50.41
C THR A 439 15.22 31.03 -49.21
N ASN A 440 14.59 32.16 -49.48
CA ASN A 440 13.98 33.08 -48.51
C ASN A 440 12.99 32.41 -47.52
N LYS A 441 13.29 32.53 -46.21
CA LYS A 441 12.28 32.57 -45.13
C LYS A 441 12.66 33.65 -44.11
N SER A 442 12.17 34.86 -44.35
CA SER A 442 12.13 35.94 -43.37
C SER A 442 10.91 35.78 -42.42
N PRO A 443 10.99 36.28 -41.17
CA PRO A 443 10.03 35.99 -40.12
C PRO A 443 8.77 36.86 -40.25
N LEU A 444 7.59 36.30 -39.99
CA LEU A 444 6.32 37.04 -39.98
C LEU A 444 5.73 37.09 -38.58
N LEU A 445 6.07 38.15 -37.86
CA LEU A 445 5.17 38.77 -36.89
C LEU A 445 5.25 40.29 -37.03
N SER A 446 4.63 40.79 -38.10
CA SER A 446 4.19 42.18 -38.17
C SER A 446 2.74 42.21 -38.64
N THR A 447 1.92 42.82 -37.81
CA THR A 447 0.56 43.28 -38.08
C THR A 447 0.44 43.97 -39.44
N ALA A 448 -0.23 43.34 -40.39
CA ALA A 448 -1.05 43.97 -41.43
C ALA A 448 -1.74 42.89 -42.27
N CYS A 449 -2.94 43.21 -42.74
CA CYS A 449 -3.71 42.46 -43.72
C CYS A 449 -2.84 42.09 -44.94
N ASP A 450 -2.93 40.85 -45.41
CA ASP A 450 -3.09 40.55 -46.85
C ASP A 450 -3.30 39.05 -47.12
N VAL A 451 -3.92 38.81 -48.26
CA VAL A 451 -4.48 37.55 -48.77
C VAL A 451 -3.38 36.66 -49.38
N ASP A 452 -3.64 35.35 -49.34
CA ASP A 452 -3.06 34.23 -50.09
C ASP A 452 -1.79 33.45 -49.65
N ASN A 453 -1.99 32.13 -49.75
CA ASN A 453 -1.10 30.98 -49.84
C ASN A 453 -0.12 30.61 -48.71
N GLY A 454 -0.43 29.48 -48.05
CA GLY A 454 0.57 28.47 -47.72
C GLY A 454 1.03 28.33 -46.27
N SER A 455 0.41 29.02 -45.30
CA SER A 455 0.72 28.83 -43.88
C SER A 455 -0.20 27.79 -43.25
N ILE A 456 0.36 26.81 -42.53
CA ILE A 456 -0.40 25.96 -41.60
C ILE A 456 -0.97 26.91 -40.53
N ARG A 457 -2.20 27.38 -40.79
CA ARG A 457 -2.93 28.30 -39.93
C ARG A 457 -3.23 27.60 -38.61
N ARG A 458 -2.87 28.22 -37.49
CA ARG A 458 -3.36 27.81 -36.16
C ARG A 458 -4.88 27.65 -36.21
N GLY A 459 -5.36 26.43 -36.01
CA GLY A 459 -6.80 26.09 -35.92
C GLY A 459 -7.36 25.22 -37.06
N ASN A 460 -6.54 24.72 -37.99
CA ASN A 460 -6.98 23.73 -38.98
C ASN A 460 -6.57 22.31 -38.55
N ILE A 461 -7.44 21.32 -38.76
CA ILE A 461 -7.12 19.88 -38.57
C ILE A 461 -6.81 19.31 -39.95
N SER A 462 -5.62 18.74 -40.15
CA SER A 462 -5.25 18.06 -41.38
C SER A 462 -4.70 16.66 -41.08
N VAL A 463 -5.31 15.63 -41.66
CA VAL A 463 -4.88 14.23 -41.62
C VAL A 463 -4.63 13.80 -43.06
N ARG A 464 -3.47 13.21 -43.35
CA ARG A 464 -3.09 12.76 -44.70
C ARG A 464 -2.56 11.34 -44.65
N ASP A 465 -3.15 10.46 -45.47
CA ASP A 465 -2.80 9.04 -45.60
C ASP A 465 -2.52 8.33 -44.27
N ALA A 466 -3.27 8.70 -43.24
CA ALA A 466 -3.03 8.21 -41.89
C ALA A 466 -3.74 6.89 -41.64
N ASN A 467 -2.98 5.95 -41.09
CA ASN A 467 -3.47 4.67 -40.62
C ASN A 467 -3.44 4.66 -39.09
N PHE A 468 -4.53 4.21 -38.49
CA PHE A 468 -4.66 4.07 -37.05
C PHE A 468 -5.10 2.66 -36.71
N GLN A 469 -4.64 2.12 -35.59
CA GLN A 469 -5.06 0.80 -35.13
C GLN A 469 -5.32 0.80 -33.63
N TRP A 470 -6.44 0.21 -33.20
CA TRP A 470 -6.60 -0.13 -31.80
C TRP A 470 -5.68 -1.31 -31.45
N PRO A 471 -4.86 -1.18 -30.39
CA PRO A 471 -4.01 -2.26 -29.92
C PRO A 471 -4.87 -3.46 -29.54
N LEU A 472 -4.36 -4.65 -29.85
CA LEU A 472 -5.04 -5.90 -29.53
C LEU A 472 -4.97 -6.16 -28.02
N THR A 473 -6.11 -6.48 -27.43
CA THR A 473 -6.14 -6.95 -26.04
C THR A 473 -5.54 -8.36 -25.98
N SER A 474 -4.49 -8.55 -25.19
CA SER A 474 -3.95 -9.89 -24.88
C SER A 474 -5.00 -10.82 -24.25
N ARG A 475 -6.13 -10.27 -23.75
CA ARG A 475 -7.28 -10.99 -23.22
C ARG A 475 -8.35 -11.42 -24.24
N ALA A 476 -8.32 -10.97 -25.50
CA ALA A 476 -9.37 -11.32 -26.47
C ALA A 476 -9.39 -12.81 -26.89
N GLY A 477 -8.40 -13.61 -26.46
CA GLY A 477 -8.37 -15.06 -26.70
C GLY A 477 -9.21 -15.90 -25.73
N GLU A 478 -9.63 -15.38 -24.57
CA GLU A 478 -10.46 -16.11 -23.61
C GLU A 478 -11.93 -15.69 -23.71
N ILE A 479 -12.60 -16.18 -24.74
CA ILE A 479 -14.05 -16.37 -24.66
C ILE A 479 -14.25 -17.54 -23.70
N VAL A 480 -14.55 -17.26 -22.44
CA VAL A 480 -15.03 -18.28 -21.50
C VAL A 480 -16.38 -18.77 -22.00
N VAL A 481 -16.35 -19.85 -22.78
CA VAL A 481 -17.53 -20.64 -23.07
C VAL A 481 -18.01 -21.17 -21.72
N VAL A 482 -19.16 -20.70 -21.26
CA VAL A 482 -19.82 -21.22 -20.05
C VAL A 482 -20.27 -22.65 -20.36
N THR A 483 -19.40 -23.62 -20.10
CA THR A 483 -19.75 -25.04 -20.12
C THR A 483 -20.61 -25.33 -18.89
N PRO A 484 -21.71 -26.09 -19.02
CA PRO A 484 -22.56 -26.42 -17.88
C PRO A 484 -21.80 -27.22 -16.82
N ALA A 485 -22.23 -27.06 -15.56
CA ALA A 485 -21.56 -27.51 -14.36
C ALA A 485 -21.02 -28.96 -14.42
N LEU A 486 -19.72 -29.10 -14.19
CA LEU A 486 -19.06 -30.39 -13.96
C LEU A 486 -19.28 -30.86 -12.51
N SER A 487 -19.35 -32.18 -12.34
CA SER A 487 -19.57 -32.85 -11.06
C SER A 487 -18.41 -32.67 -10.06
N GLU A 488 -18.71 -32.73 -8.75
CA GLU A 488 -17.80 -32.39 -7.63
C GLU A 488 -16.45 -33.14 -7.63
N GLU A 489 -16.36 -34.33 -8.23
CA GLU A 489 -15.11 -35.12 -8.33
C GLU A 489 -14.17 -34.65 -9.44
N GLN A 490 -14.66 -33.93 -10.44
CA GLN A 490 -13.82 -33.34 -11.51
C GLN A 490 -13.31 -31.95 -11.12
N VAL A 491 -14.00 -31.27 -10.19
CA VAL A 491 -13.59 -29.97 -9.65
C VAL A 491 -12.35 -30.11 -8.78
N SER A 492 -12.23 -31.17 -7.97
CA SER A 492 -11.06 -31.41 -7.13
C SER A 492 -9.80 -31.73 -7.95
N ALA A 493 -9.92 -32.58 -8.98
CA ALA A 493 -8.81 -32.92 -9.88
C ALA A 493 -8.36 -31.73 -10.75
N ALA A 494 -9.30 -30.89 -11.19
CA ALA A 494 -8.99 -29.65 -11.89
C ALA A 494 -8.34 -28.60 -10.96
N LEU A 495 -8.78 -28.51 -9.69
CA LEU A 495 -8.18 -27.60 -8.69
C LEU A 495 -6.75 -27.99 -8.34
N GLU A 496 -6.46 -29.29 -8.20
CA GLU A 496 -5.09 -29.78 -7.93
C GLU A 496 -4.14 -29.47 -9.08
N SER A 497 -4.59 -29.54 -10.34
CA SER A 497 -3.79 -29.11 -11.50
C SER A 497 -3.61 -27.58 -11.59
N SER A 498 -4.57 -26.81 -11.05
CA SER A 498 -4.53 -25.34 -11.04
C SER A 498 -3.66 -24.77 -9.90
N LEU A 499 -3.34 -25.60 -8.89
CA LEU A 499 -2.56 -25.22 -7.72
C LEU A 499 -1.04 -25.25 -7.97
N GLU A 500 -0.57 -25.85 -9.06
CA GLU A 500 0.85 -25.77 -9.45
C GLU A 500 1.20 -24.49 -10.25
N SER A 501 0.24 -23.65 -10.66
CA SER A 501 0.59 -22.39 -11.35
C SER A 501 -0.41 -21.20 -11.23
N PRO A 502 -0.50 -20.51 -10.07
CA PRO A 502 -0.93 -19.11 -10.04
C PRO A 502 0.25 -18.14 -10.30
N LEU A 503 1.48 -18.66 -10.39
CA LEU A 503 2.72 -17.90 -10.59
C LEU A 503 2.95 -17.50 -12.07
N SER A 504 2.41 -18.26 -13.03
CA SER A 504 2.73 -18.11 -14.45
C SER A 504 2.18 -16.84 -15.11
N SER A 505 1.06 -16.26 -14.64
CA SER A 505 0.46 -15.09 -15.31
C SER A 505 1.20 -13.78 -15.05
N TRP A 506 2.01 -13.72 -13.99
CA TRP A 506 2.83 -12.54 -13.66
C TRP A 506 4.34 -12.82 -13.77
N GLU A 507 4.83 -14.04 -13.51
CA GLU A 507 6.24 -14.39 -13.75
C GLU A 507 6.58 -14.50 -15.25
N ALA A 508 5.61 -14.89 -16.10
CA ALA A 508 5.79 -14.82 -17.57
C ALA A 508 5.91 -13.38 -18.10
N LYS A 509 5.56 -12.36 -17.29
CA LYS A 509 5.76 -10.95 -17.65
C LYS A 509 7.16 -10.42 -17.29
N ALA A 510 7.93 -11.14 -16.46
CA ALA A 510 9.19 -10.65 -15.90
C ALA A 510 10.45 -11.34 -16.44
N GLY A 511 10.34 -12.31 -17.36
CA GLY A 511 11.49 -13.05 -17.87
C GLY A 511 11.36 -13.44 -19.34
N VAL A 512 12.46 -13.20 -20.07
CA VAL A 512 12.83 -13.69 -21.41
C VAL A 512 12.54 -12.74 -22.59
N GLU A 513 13.35 -11.67 -22.66
CA GLU A 513 14.12 -11.39 -23.88
C GLU A 513 15.45 -12.15 -23.79
N LEU A 514 15.66 -13.18 -24.61
CA LEU A 514 16.93 -13.44 -25.30
C LEU A 514 16.80 -14.61 -26.29
N SER A 515 17.39 -14.41 -27.47
CA SER A 515 17.69 -15.39 -28.54
C SER A 515 16.64 -15.52 -29.63
N ALA A 516 16.83 -14.69 -30.66
CA ALA A 516 16.34 -14.93 -32.00
C ALA A 516 16.95 -16.22 -32.57
N GLU A 517 16.12 -17.08 -33.14
CA GLU A 517 16.43 -17.82 -34.36
C GLU A 517 15.14 -18.11 -35.13
N VAL A 518 15.14 -17.68 -36.39
CA VAL A 518 14.01 -17.73 -37.32
C VAL A 518 13.97 -19.11 -37.99
N SER A 519 12.78 -19.70 -38.08
CA SER A 519 12.39 -20.53 -39.24
C SER A 519 10.88 -20.44 -39.48
N PRO A 520 10.43 -20.21 -40.72
CA PRO A 520 9.03 -19.92 -41.00
C PRO A 520 8.27 -21.24 -41.19
N VAL A 521 7.41 -21.59 -40.23
CA VAL A 521 6.38 -22.60 -40.46
C VAL A 521 5.07 -21.86 -40.72
N ASN A 522 4.61 -21.96 -41.96
CA ASN A 522 3.30 -21.51 -42.43
C ASN A 522 2.19 -22.16 -41.59
N ALA A 523 1.74 -21.47 -40.56
CA ALA A 523 0.46 -21.71 -39.92
C ALA A 523 -0.38 -20.45 -40.12
N THR A 524 -1.24 -20.49 -41.14
CA THR A 524 -2.30 -19.50 -41.36
C THR A 524 -3.35 -19.61 -40.26
N HIS A 525 -3.02 -19.14 -39.07
CA HIS A 525 -4.00 -18.70 -38.09
C HIS A 525 -4.24 -17.21 -38.36
N ASN A 526 -5.45 -16.88 -38.83
CA ASN A 526 -5.93 -15.50 -38.86
C ASN A 526 -5.93 -14.97 -37.42
N ALA A 527 -4.83 -14.33 -37.02
CA ALA A 527 -4.79 -13.50 -35.84
C ALA A 527 -5.87 -12.43 -36.04
N SER A 528 -6.82 -12.34 -35.12
CA SER A 528 -7.88 -11.32 -35.19
C SER A 528 -7.20 -9.96 -35.21
N GLU A 529 -7.20 -9.28 -36.35
CA GLU A 529 -6.65 -7.93 -36.43
C GLU A 529 -7.57 -6.95 -35.69
N GLY A 530 -7.02 -6.17 -34.76
CA GLY A 530 -7.77 -5.14 -34.05
C GLY A 530 -8.30 -4.08 -35.03
N PHE A 531 -9.44 -3.45 -34.74
CA PHE A 531 -10.08 -2.48 -35.64
C PHE A 531 -9.10 -1.40 -36.12
N ARG A 532 -9.02 -1.21 -37.45
CA ARG A 532 -8.14 -0.26 -38.14
C ARG A 532 -8.93 0.82 -38.86
N LEU A 533 -8.37 2.02 -38.91
CA LEU A 533 -8.73 3.07 -39.85
C LEU A 533 -7.60 3.19 -40.86
N GLU A 534 -7.89 3.10 -42.14
CA GLU A 534 -6.88 3.09 -43.21
C GLU A 534 -7.10 4.25 -44.18
N GLY A 535 -6.01 4.88 -44.62
CA GLY A 535 -5.99 5.92 -45.65
C GLY A 535 -6.81 7.16 -45.28
N VAL A 536 -6.83 7.55 -44.00
CA VAL A 536 -7.65 8.68 -43.54
C VAL A 536 -7.07 9.99 -44.07
N ASN A 537 -7.86 10.67 -44.88
CA ASN A 537 -7.57 11.97 -45.45
C ASN A 537 -8.68 12.95 -45.03
N LEU A 538 -8.35 13.95 -44.22
CA LEU A 538 -9.32 14.91 -43.66
C LEU A 538 -8.69 16.30 -43.56
N GLU A 539 -9.40 17.32 -44.03
CA GLU A 539 -9.01 18.73 -43.83
C GLU A 539 -10.23 19.51 -43.29
N VAL A 540 -10.07 20.09 -42.11
CA VAL A 540 -11.11 20.88 -41.43
C VAL A 540 -10.59 22.28 -41.18
N GLN A 541 -11.30 23.28 -41.69
CA GLN A 541 -10.97 24.69 -41.50
C GLN A 541 -11.49 25.21 -40.17
N ARG A 542 -10.77 26.14 -39.55
CA ARG A 542 -11.21 26.84 -38.34
C ARG A 542 -12.58 27.50 -38.55
N GLY A 543 -13.47 27.34 -37.57
CA GLY A 543 -14.80 27.96 -37.57
C GLY A 543 -15.85 27.23 -38.44
N SER A 544 -15.52 26.06 -38.97
CA SER A 544 -16.48 25.20 -39.66
C SER A 544 -17.16 24.21 -38.72
N LEU A 545 -18.45 23.94 -38.96
CA LEU A 545 -19.20 22.86 -38.32
C LEU A 545 -19.17 21.64 -39.24
N VAL A 546 -18.47 20.58 -38.82
CA VAL A 546 -18.32 19.35 -39.60
C VAL A 546 -19.17 18.23 -38.99
N MET A 547 -19.95 17.54 -39.82
CA MET A 547 -20.74 16.37 -39.42
C MET A 547 -20.14 15.08 -39.95
N ILE A 548 -20.02 14.06 -39.09
CA ILE A 548 -19.55 12.72 -39.44
C ILE A 548 -20.75 11.77 -39.40
N VAL A 549 -21.09 11.16 -40.53
CA VAL A 549 -22.23 10.23 -40.68
C VAL A 549 -21.77 8.86 -41.15
N GLY A 550 -22.49 7.81 -40.76
CA GLY A 550 -22.17 6.43 -41.13
C GLY A 550 -22.92 5.40 -40.30
N LYS A 551 -22.97 4.16 -40.78
CA LYS A 551 -23.64 3.03 -40.09
C LYS A 551 -23.08 2.80 -38.67
N VAL A 552 -23.84 2.14 -37.80
CA VAL A 552 -23.36 1.71 -36.47
C VAL A 552 -22.13 0.80 -36.67
N GLY A 553 -21.06 1.01 -35.91
CA GLY A 553 -19.80 0.26 -36.05
C GLY A 553 -18.84 0.76 -37.14
N ALA A 554 -19.18 1.79 -37.93
CA ALA A 554 -18.32 2.30 -39.02
C ALA A 554 -17.05 3.08 -38.58
N GLY A 555 -16.67 3.04 -37.29
CA GLY A 555 -15.46 3.72 -36.81
C GLY A 555 -15.58 5.21 -36.52
N LYS A 556 -16.78 5.80 -36.52
CA LYS A 556 -16.99 7.24 -36.24
C LYS A 556 -16.32 7.72 -34.94
N SER A 557 -16.53 6.99 -33.84
CA SER A 557 -15.92 7.30 -32.54
C SER A 557 -14.41 7.04 -32.54
N SER A 558 -13.94 6.00 -33.24
CA SER A 558 -12.52 5.70 -33.40
C SER A 558 -11.80 6.82 -34.15
N LEU A 559 -12.42 7.42 -35.17
CA LEU A 559 -11.86 8.56 -35.91
C LEU A 559 -11.65 9.78 -34.99
N ILE A 560 -12.62 10.07 -34.12
CA ILE A 560 -12.48 11.14 -33.11
C ILE A 560 -11.36 10.80 -32.12
N SER A 561 -11.28 9.54 -31.68
CA SER A 561 -10.23 9.08 -30.76
C SER A 561 -8.83 9.16 -31.39
N ALA A 562 -8.72 8.89 -32.69
CA ALA A 562 -7.50 9.07 -33.47
C ALA A 562 -7.09 10.55 -33.56
N LEU A 563 -8.04 11.46 -33.82
CA LEU A 563 -7.79 12.91 -33.84
C LEU A 563 -7.36 13.46 -32.47
N LEU A 564 -7.87 12.88 -31.38
CA LEU A 564 -7.48 13.22 -30.00
C LEU A 564 -6.13 12.59 -29.58
N GLY A 565 -5.55 11.71 -30.39
CA GLY A 565 -4.31 11.00 -30.09
C GLY A 565 -4.46 9.79 -29.17
N GLU A 566 -5.69 9.36 -28.87
CA GLU A 566 -5.94 8.16 -28.06
C GLU A 566 -5.79 6.85 -28.85
N MET A 567 -6.06 6.88 -30.16
CA MET A 567 -5.83 5.73 -31.05
C MET A 567 -4.43 5.84 -31.67
N PRO A 568 -3.52 4.87 -31.45
CA PRO A 568 -2.17 4.90 -31.99
C PRO A 568 -2.14 4.99 -33.52
N ARG A 569 -1.31 5.88 -34.04
CA ARG A 569 -1.02 6.01 -35.47
C ARG A 569 0.04 4.99 -35.89
N THR A 570 -0.29 4.14 -36.86
CA THR A 570 0.65 3.15 -37.42
C THR A 570 1.45 3.70 -38.60
N SER A 571 0.87 4.59 -39.40
CA SER A 571 1.57 5.30 -40.50
C SER A 571 0.84 6.58 -40.91
N GLY A 572 1.50 7.43 -41.73
CA GLY A 572 0.95 8.66 -42.32
C GLY A 572 1.38 9.94 -41.64
#